data_AF-A0A258C7F2-F1
#
_entry.id   AF-A0A258C7F2-F1
#
_cell.length_a   1.000
_cell.length_b   1.000
_cell.length_c   1.000
_cell.angle_alpha   90.00
_cell.angle_beta   90.00
_cell.angle_gamma   90.00
#
_symmetry.space_group_name_H-M   'P 1'
#
loop_
_entity.id
_entity.type
_entity.pdbx_description
1 polymer ?
#
loop_
_entity_poly.entity_id
_entity_poly.type
_entity_poly.pdbx_seq_one_letter_code
_entity_poly.pdbx_strand_id
1 'polypeptide(L)' 'TLQLWLAWRQFDGSDIDECFHQLLMLIAQQRVGGRSGRMEPRAVKRRQKPYPLLTRARQAERKEIRKNGHPRKVK' A
#
# COMPACT_ATOMS: atom_id res chain seq x y z
N THR A 1 12.97 7.33 4.50
CA THR A 1 12.65 8.66 5.04
C THR A 1 13.88 9.35 5.60
N LEU A 2 14.71 8.69 6.42
CA LEU A 2 15.96 9.26 6.97
C LEU A 2 16.98 9.74 5.91
N GLN A 3 17.18 8.98 4.84
CA GLN A 3 18.13 9.33 3.77
C GLN A 3 17.78 10.63 3.04
N LEU A 4 16.48 10.89 2.81
CA LEU A 4 16.02 12.12 2.17
C LEU A 4 16.27 13.34 3.06
N TRP A 5 16.09 13.17 4.36
CA TRP A 5 16.29 14.22 5.37
C TRP A 5 17.77 14.58 5.56
N LEU A 6 18.68 13.60 5.48
CA LEU A 6 20.12 13.84 5.51
C LEU A 6 20.64 14.49 4.22
N ALA A 7 20.05 14.18 3.06
CA ALA A 7 20.35 14.85 1.80
C ALA A 7 19.88 16.33 1.82
N TRP A 8 18.75 16.60 2.45
CA TRP A 8 18.17 17.94 2.59
C TRP A 8 19.07 18.94 3.32
N ARG A 9 19.74 18.49 4.40
CA ARG A 9 20.62 19.32 5.23
C ARG A 9 21.79 19.94 4.45
N GLN A 10 22.07 19.45 3.24
CA GLN A 10 23.16 19.91 2.38
C GLN A 10 22.78 21.17 1.58
N PHE A 11 21.50 21.57 1.56
CA PHE A 11 20.95 22.68 0.78
C PHE A 11 20.65 23.95 1.62
N ASP A 12 21.28 24.11 2.79
CA ASP A 12 21.06 25.17 3.80
C ASP A 12 21.46 26.61 3.35
N GLY A 13 21.52 26.89 2.03
CA GLY A 13 21.95 28.18 1.49
C GLY A 13 21.18 28.69 0.26
N SER A 14 20.20 27.93 -0.24
CA SER A 14 19.28 28.34 -1.30
C SER A 14 17.93 28.73 -0.71
N ASP A 15 17.12 29.50 -1.45
CA ASP A 15 15.76 29.91 -1.05
C ASP A 15 14.96 28.70 -0.54
N ILE A 16 14.89 28.60 0.80
CA ILE A 16 14.50 27.39 1.51
C ILE A 16 13.06 27.03 1.16
N ASP A 17 12.24 28.05 0.90
CA ASP A 17 10.82 27.91 0.58
C ASP A 17 10.61 27.27 -0.81
N GLU A 18 11.36 27.71 -1.82
CA GLU A 18 11.27 27.15 -3.18
C GLU A 18 11.81 25.72 -3.22
N CYS A 19 12.95 25.49 -2.56
CA CYS A 19 13.49 24.15 -2.41
C CYS A 19 12.45 23.25 -1.72
N PHE A 20 11.90 23.69 -0.59
CA PHE A 20 10.99 22.87 0.23
C PHE A 20 9.72 22.52 -0.54
N HIS A 21 9.19 23.47 -1.31
CA HIS A 21 8.10 23.21 -2.24
C HIS A 21 8.45 22.12 -3.26
N GLN A 22 9.64 22.17 -3.85
CA GLN A 22 10.11 21.19 -4.82
C GLN A 22 10.30 19.79 -4.20
N LEU A 23 10.75 19.70 -2.96
CA LEU A 23 10.84 18.44 -2.21
C LEU A 23 9.46 17.81 -1.99
N LEU A 24 8.49 18.60 -1.54
CA LEU A 24 7.12 18.12 -1.31
C LEU A 24 6.49 17.60 -2.60
N MET A 25 6.75 18.27 -3.73
CA MET A 25 6.32 17.82 -5.05
C MET A 25 6.93 16.47 -5.43
N LEU A 26 8.24 16.26 -5.22
CA LEU A 26 8.92 14.98 -5.48
C LEU A 26 8.37 13.84 -4.60
N ILE A 27 8.11 14.11 -3.32
CA ILE A 27 7.49 13.14 -2.40
C ILE A 27 6.08 12.77 -2.89
N ALA A 28 5.28 13.75 -3.32
CA ALA A 28 3.93 13.54 -3.82
C ALA A 28 3.89 12.76 -5.16
N GLN A 29 4.91 12.91 -6.01
CA GLN A 29 5.04 12.17 -7.27
C GLN A 29 5.25 10.67 -7.04
N GLN A 30 5.95 10.29 -5.96
CA GLN A 30 6.17 8.88 -5.63
C GLN A 30 4.91 8.26 -5.02
N ARG A 31 3.93 7.94 -5.88
CA ARG A 31 2.71 7.23 -5.49
C ARG A 31 3.02 5.80 -5.04
N VAL A 32 3.08 5.61 -3.72
CA VAL A 32 3.24 4.28 -3.11
C VAL A 32 1.90 3.53 -3.17
N GLY A 33 1.69 2.75 -4.23
CA GLY A 33 0.39 2.08 -4.41
C GLY A 33 0.18 1.28 -5.69
N GLY A 34 1.15 1.26 -6.62
CA GLY A 34 1.07 0.52 -7.88
C GLY A 34 1.25 -1.00 -7.73
N ARG A 35 0.37 -1.67 -6.97
CA ARG A 35 0.28 -3.13 -6.95
C ARG A 35 -1.04 -3.58 -7.56
N SER A 36 -1.21 -3.29 -8.85
CA SER A 36 -2.32 -3.86 -9.63
C SER A 36 -2.18 -5.39 -9.57
N GLY A 37 -3.14 -6.05 -8.91
CA GLY A 37 -3.08 -7.50 -8.65
C GLY A 37 -2.73 -7.90 -7.21
N ARG A 38 -2.42 -6.95 -6.30
CA ARG A 38 -2.52 -7.21 -4.85
C ARG A 38 -4.00 -7.28 -4.47
N MET A 39 -4.53 -8.48 -4.66
CA MET A 39 -5.78 -8.92 -4.09
C MET A 39 -5.42 -9.86 -2.95
N GLU A 40 -5.58 -9.38 -1.73
CA GLU A 40 -5.44 -10.24 -0.56
C GLU A 40 -6.63 -11.23 -0.58
N PRO A 41 -6.40 -12.55 -0.65
CA PRO A 41 -7.48 -13.48 -0.32
C PRO A 41 -7.81 -13.21 1.15
N ARG A 42 -8.84 -12.39 1.41
CA ARG A 42 -9.25 -11.91 2.74
C ARG A 42 -9.93 -13.03 3.53
N ALA A 43 -9.22 -14.11 3.71
CA ALA A 43 -9.47 -15.11 4.71
C ALA A 43 -8.26 -15.05 5.64
N VAL A 44 -8.53 -14.73 6.91
CA VAL A 44 -7.54 -14.10 7.78
C VAL A 44 -6.44 -15.06 8.21
N LYS A 45 -5.19 -14.59 8.22
CA LYS A 45 -4.09 -15.23 8.97
C LYS A 45 -4.51 -15.37 10.43
N ARG A 46 -4.84 -16.59 10.88
CA ARG A 46 -5.03 -17.11 12.27
C ARG A 46 -5.71 -16.24 13.35
N ARG A 47 -6.10 -14.99 13.10
CA ARG A 47 -6.94 -14.16 13.97
C ARG A 47 -8.39 -14.29 13.53
N GLN A 48 -9.31 -14.49 14.47
CA GLN A 48 -10.74 -14.49 14.19
C GLN A 48 -11.14 -13.09 13.68
N LYS A 49 -11.47 -13.02 12.39
CA LYS A 49 -12.25 -11.93 11.80
C LYS A 49 -13.51 -12.57 11.20
N PRO A 50 -14.56 -11.80 10.87
CA PRO A 50 -15.82 -12.31 10.32
C PRO A 50 -15.71 -12.82 8.87
N TYR A 51 -14.55 -13.34 8.46
CA TYR A 51 -14.32 -13.90 7.14
C TYR A 51 -14.13 -15.41 7.26
N PRO A 52 -14.65 -16.20 6.30
CA PRO A 52 -14.46 -17.64 6.31
C PRO A 52 -12.97 -18.01 6.24
N LEU A 53 -12.63 -19.18 6.77
CA LEU A 53 -11.27 -19.71 6.74
C LEU A 53 -10.80 -19.97 5.30
N LEU A 54 -9.52 -19.73 5.00
CA LEU A 54 -8.96 -20.02 3.69
C LEU A 54 -8.66 -21.51 3.57
N THR A 55 -9.65 -22.29 3.12
CA THR A 55 -9.50 -23.75 2.94
C THR A 55 -8.96 -24.13 1.57
N ARG A 56 -9.09 -23.24 0.57
CA ARG A 56 -8.64 -23.46 -0.81
C ARG A 56 -7.26 -22.86 -1.08
N ALA A 57 -6.60 -23.35 -2.11
CA ALA A 57 -5.34 -22.77 -2.57
C ALA A 57 -5.50 -21.28 -2.93
N ARG A 58 -4.54 -20.45 -2.54
CA ARG A 58 -4.60 -18.99 -2.70
C ARG A 58 -4.86 -18.54 -4.14
N GLN A 59 -4.35 -19.27 -5.14
CA GLN A 59 -4.53 -18.92 -6.54
C GLN A 59 -5.98 -19.11 -7.01
N ALA A 60 -6.65 -20.18 -6.54
CA ALA A 60 -8.06 -20.41 -6.84
C ALA A 60 -8.92 -19.30 -6.22
N GLU A 61 -8.66 -18.96 -4.95
CA GLU A 61 -9.44 -17.95 -4.26
C GLU A 61 -9.27 -16.54 -4.84
N ARG A 62 -8.07 -16.20 -5.31
CA ARG A 62 -7.84 -14.94 -6.04
C ARG A 62 -8.61 -14.88 -7.35
N LYS A 63 -8.74 -16.00 -8.08
CA LYS A 63 -9.55 -16.05 -9.31
C LYS A 63 -11.03 -15.84 -9.01
N GLU A 64 -11.54 -16.50 -7.96
CA GLU A 64 -12.94 -16.35 -7.53
C GLU A 64 -13.25 -14.93 -7.07
N ILE A 65 -12.41 -14.32 -6.23
CA ILE A 65 -12.61 -12.93 -5.77
C ILE A 65 -12.53 -11.95 -6.94
N ARG A 66 -11.69 -12.22 -7.96
CA ARG A 66 -11.63 -11.39 -9.17
C ARG A 66 -12.88 -11.48 -10.03
N LYS A 67 -13.55 -12.63 -10.04
CA LYS A 67 -14.77 -12.88 -10.82
C LYS A 67 -16.03 -12.37 -10.09
N ASN A 68 -16.12 -12.65 -8.79
CA ASN A 68 -17.36 -12.52 -8.02
C ASN A 68 -17.29 -11.47 -6.90
N GLY A 69 -16.13 -10.85 -6.68
CA GLY A 69 -15.91 -9.94 -5.55
C GLY A 69 -15.63 -10.66 -4.22
N HIS A 70 -15.49 -9.89 -3.14
CA HIS A 70 -15.21 -10.46 -1.81
C HIS A 70 -16.46 -11.10 -1.18
N PRO A 71 -16.31 -12.26 -0.50
CA PRO A 71 -17.42 -12.87 0.22
C PRO A 71 -17.92 -11.97 1.36
N ARG A 72 -19.24 -12.05 1.63
CA ARG A 72 -19.87 -11.31 2.73
C ARG A 72 -19.35 -11.82 4.08
N LYS A 73 -19.34 -10.92 5.06
CA LYS A 73 -18.96 -11.25 6.44
C LYS A 73 -19.89 -12.34 6.99
N VAL A 74 -19.32 -13.40 7.57
CA VAL A 74 -20.05 -14.39 8.35
C VAL A 74 -20.48 -13.70 9.65
N LYS A 75 -21.76 -13.83 10.03
CA LYS A 75 -22.28 -13.32 11.31
C LYS A 75 -21.70 -14.10 12.47
#